data_AF-A0A644U825-F1
#
_entry.id   AF-A0A644U825-F1
#
_cell.length_a   1.000
_cell.length_b   1.000
_cell.length_c   1.000
_cell.angle_alpha   90.00
_cell.angle_beta   90.00
_cell.angle_gamma   90.00
#
_symmetry.space_group_name_H-M   'P 1'
#
loop_
_entity.id
_entity.type
_entity.pdbx_description
1 polymer ?
#
loop_
_entity_poly.entity_id
_entity_poly.type
_entity_poly.pdbx_seq_one_letter_code
_entity_poly.pdbx_strand_id
1 'polypeptide(L)'
;MRQPYQFGCLICYPCLGAQSITETPNKQIVAPIRNSTVSGIDLRNPTRSDGNNLLHLVNRYMDAYLNNPQNIALKARAEKYAKITAKTIISSGGFVTAMAGQNAFFYDAAEGLLTSVILLIAEYCEPKQRHMVSVFMLIQDLLAPSAVKGRTLFQLFLAYLPDEHKTKWFAGAALNTTEQAMQSVLSTALSRLNAFLDSELEQILCFDTAIDAEKFCTNKRAIFLMMPEEDNIKYFIISLIVQQLYREILSVADEHGGELPNRVIMFLDEIGTIPKIESAEMMFSASRSRRVSIVAIIQSFAQLEKNYGREGSAIIIDNCQDTVFGCFAPNSESAQILSKAMGSKTIMSSSVSQGKNDP
;
A
#
# COMPACT_ATOMS: atom_id res chain seq x y z
N MET A 1 31.97 -18.79 11.98
CA MET A 1 30.76 -19.35 11.35
C MET A 1 29.87 -18.20 10.91
N ARG A 2 29.79 -17.90 9.61
CA ARG A 2 28.80 -16.94 9.10
C ARG A 2 27.46 -17.66 9.06
N GLN A 3 26.50 -17.25 9.88
CA GLN A 3 25.12 -17.73 9.74
C GLN A 3 24.65 -17.42 8.31
N PRO A 4 24.03 -18.39 7.60
CA PRO A 4 23.43 -18.11 6.31
C PRO A 4 22.30 -17.10 6.53
N TYR A 5 22.46 -15.90 5.97
CA TYR A 5 21.46 -14.85 6.04
C TYR A 5 20.12 -15.39 5.49
N GLN A 6 19.11 -15.49 6.35
CA GLN A 6 17.74 -15.71 5.94
C GLN A 6 17.18 -14.32 5.56
N PHE A 7 16.64 -14.19 4.35
CA PHE A 7 16.09 -12.93 3.84
C PHE A 7 14.60 -13.09 3.55
N GLY A 8 13.82 -12.06 3.91
CA GLY A 8 12.49 -11.83 3.37
C GLY A 8 12.62 -11.06 2.06
N CYS A 9 12.04 -11.55 0.97
CA CYS A 9 12.06 -10.87 -0.33
C CYS A 9 10.64 -10.52 -0.76
N LEU A 10 10.33 -9.23 -0.89
CA LEU A 10 9.11 -8.77 -1.54
C LEU A 10 9.45 -8.36 -2.96
N ILE A 11 8.78 -8.91 -3.95
CA ILE A 11 8.99 -8.55 -5.35
C ILE A 11 7.67 -8.17 -5.99
N CYS A 12 7.58 -6.90 -6.43
CA CYS A 12 6.50 -6.37 -7.24
C CYS A 12 6.95 -6.37 -8.71
N TYR A 13 6.14 -6.87 -9.65
CA TYR A 13 6.48 -6.96 -11.08
C TYR A 13 5.33 -6.49 -12.02
N PRO A 14 5.64 -5.67 -13.03
CA PRO A 14 4.94 -5.56 -14.32
C PRO A 14 5.48 -6.60 -15.33
N CYS A 15 4.68 -6.92 -16.34
CA CYS A 15 4.60 -8.27 -16.89
C CYS A 15 5.45 -8.55 -18.16
N LEU A 16 6.76 -8.27 -18.14
CA LEU A 16 7.68 -8.72 -19.20
C LEU A 16 8.59 -9.87 -18.73
N GLY A 17 8.14 -11.11 -18.97
CA GLY A 17 8.92 -12.34 -18.80
C GLY A 17 8.20 -13.51 -18.10
N ALA A 18 6.95 -13.31 -17.68
CA ALA A 18 6.22 -14.22 -16.80
C ALA A 18 5.47 -15.39 -17.49
N GLN A 19 5.87 -15.82 -18.70
CA GLN A 19 5.20 -16.94 -19.40
C GLN A 19 5.35 -18.30 -18.69
N SER A 20 6.04 -18.40 -17.55
CA SER A 20 6.27 -19.67 -16.83
C SER A 20 5.88 -19.66 -15.35
N ILE A 21 5.16 -18.64 -14.87
CA ILE A 21 4.89 -18.49 -13.42
C ILE A 21 3.71 -19.35 -12.94
N THR A 22 2.81 -19.77 -13.83
CA THR A 22 1.55 -20.42 -13.44
C THR A 22 1.30 -21.79 -14.10
N GLU A 23 2.22 -22.38 -14.86
CA GLU A 23 1.91 -23.63 -15.59
C GLU A 23 2.27 -24.94 -14.87
N THR A 24 2.80 -24.92 -13.64
CA THR A 24 3.16 -26.17 -12.95
C THR A 24 2.21 -26.48 -11.77
N PRO A 25 1.57 -27.68 -11.75
CA PRO A 25 0.76 -28.13 -10.62
C PRO A 25 1.62 -28.44 -9.37
N ASN A 26 2.94 -28.45 -9.52
CA ASN A 26 3.90 -28.45 -8.42
C ASN A 26 4.52 -27.06 -8.33
N LYS A 27 4.34 -26.39 -7.19
CA LYS A 27 4.90 -25.08 -6.79
C LYS A 27 6.44 -25.02 -6.89
N GLN A 28 7.02 -25.13 -8.07
CA GLN A 28 8.44 -24.92 -8.32
C GLN A 28 8.62 -23.54 -8.95
N ILE A 29 8.66 -22.55 -8.06
CA ILE A 29 9.01 -21.17 -8.43
C ILE A 29 10.52 -21.13 -8.70
N VAL A 30 10.87 -20.35 -9.73
CA VAL A 30 12.20 -20.06 -10.27
C VAL A 30 13.28 -19.98 -9.18
N ALA A 31 14.45 -20.53 -9.52
CA ALA A 31 15.49 -21.00 -8.62
C ALA A 31 16.55 -19.96 -8.15
N PRO A 32 16.26 -19.09 -7.16
CA PRO A 32 17.35 -18.74 -6.24
C PRO A 32 17.04 -19.00 -4.76
N ILE A 33 15.79 -19.24 -4.35
CA ILE A 33 15.47 -19.34 -2.93
C ILE A 33 15.14 -20.79 -2.53
N ARG A 34 16.14 -21.68 -2.60
CA ARG A 34 16.02 -23.05 -2.04
C ARG A 34 15.58 -22.97 -0.57
N ASN A 35 14.54 -23.74 -0.19
CA ASN A 35 13.97 -23.86 1.16
C ASN A 35 13.28 -22.60 1.74
N SER A 36 12.61 -21.77 0.93
CA SER A 36 11.74 -20.68 1.45
C SER A 36 10.25 -20.97 1.27
N THR A 37 9.42 -20.52 2.20
CA THR A 37 7.97 -20.42 1.96
C THR A 37 7.70 -19.27 0.99
N VAL A 38 6.87 -19.51 -0.02
CA VAL A 38 6.49 -18.49 -1.00
C VAL A 38 4.99 -18.22 -0.93
N SER A 39 4.64 -16.94 -0.95
CA SER A 39 3.27 -16.44 -1.08
C SER A 39 3.16 -15.55 -2.31
N GLY A 40 2.05 -15.61 -3.03
CA GLY A 40 1.85 -14.87 -4.27
C GLY A 40 0.47 -14.24 -4.33
N ILE A 41 0.42 -12.91 -4.47
CA ILE A 41 -0.81 -12.19 -4.80
C ILE A 41 -0.81 -11.95 -6.31
N ASP A 42 -1.64 -12.69 -7.04
CA ASP A 42 -1.77 -12.57 -8.50
C ASP A 42 -3.06 -11.85 -8.88
N LEU A 43 -2.97 -10.54 -9.10
CA LEU A 43 -4.10 -9.74 -9.57
C LEU A 43 -4.42 -9.98 -11.06
N ARG A 44 -3.56 -10.69 -11.82
CA ARG A 44 -3.86 -11.13 -13.20
C ARG A 44 -4.77 -12.35 -13.23
N ASN A 45 -4.57 -13.25 -12.27
CA ASN A 45 -5.33 -14.49 -12.17
C ASN A 45 -5.81 -14.67 -10.73
N PRO A 46 -6.81 -13.90 -10.26
CA PRO A 46 -7.18 -13.88 -8.85
C PRO A 46 -7.59 -15.24 -8.28
N THR A 47 -8.17 -16.11 -9.10
CA THR A 47 -8.54 -17.49 -8.72
C THR A 47 -7.35 -18.40 -8.39
N ARG A 48 -6.14 -18.00 -8.78
CA ARG A 48 -4.89 -18.74 -8.54
C ARG A 48 -3.98 -18.03 -7.52
N SER A 49 -4.42 -16.88 -7.03
CA SER A 49 -3.72 -16.07 -6.03
C SER A 49 -3.91 -16.67 -4.64
N ASP A 50 -2.95 -16.41 -3.75
CA ASP A 50 -3.20 -16.53 -2.32
C ASP A 50 -4.17 -15.43 -1.86
N GLY A 51 -4.88 -15.68 -0.76
CA GLY A 51 -5.76 -14.70 -0.14
C GLY A 51 -4.99 -13.62 0.62
N ASN A 52 -5.57 -12.42 0.64
CA ASN A 52 -5.09 -11.27 1.38
C ASN A 52 -6.26 -10.36 1.77
N ASN A 53 -6.85 -10.63 2.93
CA ASN A 53 -7.85 -9.77 3.50
C ASN A 53 -7.21 -8.45 3.97
N LEU A 54 -7.59 -7.35 3.33
CA LEU A 54 -7.10 -5.99 3.62
C LEU A 54 -7.45 -5.53 5.05
N LEU A 55 -8.43 -6.15 5.69
CA LEU A 55 -8.82 -5.89 7.07
C LEU A 55 -8.08 -6.79 8.08
N HIS A 56 -7.18 -7.67 7.63
CA HIS A 56 -6.49 -8.64 8.49
C HIS A 56 -5.89 -8.01 9.75
N LEU A 57 -5.18 -6.89 9.61
CA LEU A 57 -4.59 -6.21 10.77
C LEU A 57 -5.63 -5.62 11.71
N VAL A 58 -6.67 -5.02 11.15
CA VAL A 58 -7.77 -4.48 11.96
C VAL A 58 -8.41 -5.62 12.76
N ASN A 59 -8.68 -6.75 12.10
CA ASN A 59 -9.27 -7.94 12.71
C ASN A 59 -8.34 -8.51 13.80
N ARG A 60 -7.05 -8.73 13.50
CA ARG A 60 -6.06 -9.27 14.46
C ARG A 60 -5.99 -8.42 15.73
N TYR A 61 -5.88 -7.10 15.59
CA TYR A 61 -5.78 -6.21 16.74
C TYR A 61 -7.10 -6.01 17.48
N MET A 62 -8.23 -6.04 16.76
CA MET A 62 -9.55 -6.01 17.38
C MET A 62 -9.83 -7.28 18.18
N ASP A 63 -9.53 -8.46 17.63
CA ASP A 63 -9.65 -9.73 18.34
C ASP A 63 -8.76 -9.77 19.59
N ALA A 64 -7.52 -9.30 19.47
CA ALA A 64 -6.62 -9.22 20.61
C ALA A 64 -7.15 -8.26 21.70
N TYR A 65 -7.78 -7.15 21.30
CA TYR A 65 -8.42 -6.21 22.22
C TYR A 65 -9.69 -6.78 22.86
N LEU A 66 -10.57 -7.43 22.10
CA LEU A 66 -11.80 -8.05 22.63
C LEU A 66 -11.47 -9.15 23.64
N ASN A 67 -10.39 -9.89 23.43
CA ASN A 67 -9.88 -10.87 24.40
C ASN A 67 -9.23 -10.22 25.63
N ASN A 68 -8.67 -9.01 25.50
CA ASN A 68 -8.00 -8.29 26.59
C ASN A 68 -8.38 -6.79 26.62
N PRO A 69 -9.60 -6.42 27.04
CA PRO A 69 -10.10 -5.04 26.90
C PRO A 69 -9.31 -3.99 27.69
N GLN A 70 -8.52 -4.40 28.68
CA GLN A 70 -7.65 -3.50 29.46
C GLN A 70 -6.47 -2.96 28.65
N ASN A 71 -6.07 -3.64 27.57
CA ASN A 71 -4.94 -3.22 26.75
C ASN A 71 -5.41 -2.25 25.64
N ILE A 72 -5.56 -0.98 26.02
CA ILE A 72 -6.00 0.11 25.13
C ILE A 72 -5.08 0.28 23.91
N ALA A 73 -3.81 -0.12 24.01
CA ALA A 73 -2.87 -0.03 22.89
C ALA A 73 -3.30 -0.92 21.71
N LEU A 74 -3.92 -2.08 21.97
CA LEU A 74 -4.45 -2.96 20.92
C LEU A 74 -5.60 -2.29 20.16
N LYS A 75 -6.53 -1.66 20.89
CA LYS A 75 -7.62 -0.87 20.30
C LYS A 75 -7.07 0.28 19.44
N ALA A 76 -6.08 1.01 19.97
CA ALA A 76 -5.44 2.10 19.25
C ALA A 76 -4.73 1.61 17.97
N ARG A 77 -4.12 0.42 17.98
CA ARG A 77 -3.56 -0.22 16.78
C ARG A 77 -4.65 -0.54 15.76
N ALA A 78 -5.77 -1.17 16.16
CA ALA A 78 -6.89 -1.47 15.27
C ALA A 78 -7.45 -0.19 14.61
N GLU A 79 -7.68 0.87 15.39
CA GLU A 79 -8.11 2.19 14.90
C GLU A 79 -7.12 2.81 13.91
N LYS A 80 -5.82 2.71 14.20
CA LYS A 80 -4.76 3.22 13.31
C LYS A 80 -4.79 2.51 11.96
N TYR A 81 -4.89 1.18 11.94
CA TYR A 81 -4.93 0.41 10.69
C TYR A 81 -6.23 0.60 9.91
N ALA A 82 -7.36 0.76 10.61
CA ALA A 82 -8.64 1.09 9.97
C ALA A 82 -8.56 2.45 9.25
N LYS A 83 -8.00 3.48 9.89
CA LYS A 83 -7.79 4.80 9.27
C LYS A 83 -6.87 4.76 8.06
N ILE A 84 -5.75 4.03 8.16
CA ILE A 84 -4.82 3.88 7.03
C ILE A 84 -5.52 3.21 5.85
N THR A 85 -6.23 2.13 6.11
CA THR A 85 -6.96 1.40 5.07
C THR A 85 -8.03 2.28 4.43
N ALA A 86 -8.81 3.00 5.23
CA ALA A 86 -9.82 3.93 4.76
C ALA A 86 -9.20 5.06 3.92
N LYS A 87 -8.15 5.73 4.42
CA LYS A 87 -7.47 6.81 3.72
C LYS A 87 -6.94 6.37 2.36
N THR A 88 -6.24 5.23 2.31
CA THR A 88 -5.67 4.71 1.05
C THR A 88 -6.75 4.36 0.04
N ILE A 89 -7.90 3.84 0.48
CA ILE A 89 -9.04 3.57 -0.41
C ILE A 89 -9.67 4.87 -0.91
N ILE A 90 -9.87 5.86 -0.04
CA ILE A 90 -10.51 7.12 -0.42
C ILE A 90 -9.62 7.96 -1.35
N SER A 91 -8.31 7.95 -1.11
CA SER A 91 -7.31 8.62 -1.95
C SER A 91 -6.90 7.80 -3.20
N SER A 92 -7.46 6.59 -3.40
CA SER A 92 -7.14 5.77 -4.57
C SER A 92 -7.54 6.47 -5.89
N GLY A 93 -6.68 6.35 -6.91
CA GLY A 93 -6.86 6.97 -8.23
C GLY A 93 -6.11 8.30 -8.46
N GLY A 94 -5.03 8.56 -7.72
CA GLY A 94 -4.15 9.73 -7.95
C GLY A 94 -4.72 11.07 -7.52
N PHE A 95 -5.83 11.07 -6.78
CA PHE A 95 -6.49 12.27 -6.29
C PHE A 95 -5.98 12.61 -4.88
N VAL A 96 -5.21 13.69 -4.77
CA VAL A 96 -4.78 14.21 -3.46
C VAL A 96 -5.91 15.07 -2.90
N THR A 97 -6.40 14.77 -1.69
CA THR A 97 -7.47 15.54 -1.02
C THR A 97 -7.18 17.05 -0.96
N ALA A 98 -5.90 17.43 -0.90
CA ALA A 98 -5.43 18.82 -0.92
C ALA A 98 -5.80 19.58 -2.22
N MET A 99 -6.02 18.89 -3.34
CA MET A 99 -6.46 19.49 -4.61
C MET A 99 -7.98 19.59 -4.76
N ALA A 100 -8.74 19.06 -3.79
CA ALA A 100 -10.20 18.94 -3.89
C ALA A 100 -10.96 20.23 -3.52
N GLY A 101 -10.31 21.25 -2.95
CA GLY A 101 -10.97 22.50 -2.56
C GLY A 101 -12.16 22.25 -1.63
N GLN A 102 -13.36 22.73 -2.00
CA GLN A 102 -14.59 22.46 -1.24
C GLN A 102 -14.96 20.96 -1.17
N ASN A 103 -14.48 20.14 -2.10
CA ASN A 103 -14.72 18.71 -2.09
C ASN A 103 -13.83 17.97 -1.06
N ALA A 104 -12.78 18.60 -0.52
CA ALA A 104 -11.91 17.99 0.50
C ALA A 104 -12.71 17.54 1.72
N PHE A 105 -13.71 18.32 2.12
CA PHE A 105 -14.63 17.97 3.19
C PHE A 105 -15.34 16.62 2.96
N PHE A 106 -15.80 16.34 1.73
CA PHE A 106 -16.49 15.09 1.42
C PHE A 106 -15.56 13.88 1.47
N TYR A 107 -14.30 14.05 1.03
CA TYR A 107 -13.28 13.00 1.11
C TYR A 107 -12.89 12.72 2.57
N ASP A 108 -12.66 13.75 3.39
CA ASP A 108 -12.33 13.59 4.80
C ASP A 108 -13.50 12.94 5.57
N ALA A 109 -14.74 13.35 5.29
CA ALA A 109 -15.93 12.73 5.86
C ALA A 109 -16.10 11.27 5.40
N ALA A 110 -15.78 10.96 4.14
CA ALA A 110 -15.82 9.60 3.61
C ALA A 110 -14.75 8.70 4.25
N GLU A 111 -13.55 9.22 4.51
CA GLU A 111 -12.49 8.52 5.25
C GLU A 111 -12.95 8.17 6.67
N GLY A 112 -13.53 9.14 7.38
CA GLY A 112 -14.04 8.95 8.75
C GLY A 112 -15.19 7.94 8.79
N LEU A 113 -16.12 8.03 7.84
CA LEU A 113 -17.21 7.07 7.68
C LEU A 113 -16.67 5.66 7.41
N LEU A 114 -15.78 5.50 6.43
CA LEU A 114 -15.22 4.20 6.06
C LEU A 114 -14.45 3.57 7.22
N THR A 115 -13.67 4.37 7.96
CA THR A 115 -13.01 3.96 9.21
C THR A 115 -14.02 3.43 10.23
N SER A 116 -15.14 4.11 10.39
CA SER A 116 -16.20 3.75 11.33
C SER A 116 -16.81 2.39 10.98
N VAL A 117 -17.15 2.18 9.71
CA VAL A 117 -17.74 0.93 9.22
C VAL A 117 -16.77 -0.24 9.34
N ILE A 118 -15.49 -0.03 8.99
CA ILE A 118 -14.45 -1.05 9.15
C ILE A 118 -14.35 -1.51 10.62
N LEU A 119 -14.34 -0.57 11.57
CA LEU A 119 -14.26 -0.89 12.99
C LEU A 119 -15.51 -1.62 13.50
N LEU A 120 -16.71 -1.22 13.03
CA LEU A 120 -17.96 -1.91 13.38
C LEU A 120 -17.94 -3.36 12.93
N ILE A 121 -17.51 -3.62 11.70
CA ILE A 121 -17.43 -4.98 11.17
C ILE A 121 -16.41 -5.80 11.97
N ALA A 122 -15.24 -5.22 12.26
CA ALA A 122 -14.23 -5.90 13.06
C ALA A 122 -14.69 -6.22 14.49
N GLU A 123 -15.52 -5.37 15.09
CA GLU A 123 -15.98 -5.50 16.47
C GLU A 123 -17.20 -6.42 16.63
N TYR A 124 -18.17 -6.36 15.71
CA TYR A 124 -19.47 -7.01 15.89
C TYR A 124 -19.77 -8.17 14.93
N CYS A 125 -19.10 -8.27 13.79
CA CYS A 125 -19.36 -9.36 12.83
C CYS A 125 -18.57 -10.64 13.17
N GLU A 126 -19.04 -11.78 12.68
CA GLU A 126 -18.31 -13.04 12.73
C GLU A 126 -17.03 -12.96 11.88
N PRO A 127 -15.92 -13.64 12.24
CA PRO A 127 -14.63 -13.53 11.53
C PRO A 127 -14.71 -13.72 10.01
N LYS A 128 -15.60 -14.61 9.54
CA LYS A 128 -15.82 -14.90 8.10
C LYS A 128 -16.44 -13.74 7.32
N GLN A 129 -17.05 -12.78 8.01
CA GLN A 129 -17.70 -11.60 7.42
C GLN A 129 -16.84 -10.33 7.57
N ARG A 130 -15.60 -10.46 8.09
CA ARG A 130 -14.75 -9.30 8.36
C ARG A 130 -13.85 -8.97 7.18
N HIS A 131 -14.46 -8.59 6.06
CA HIS A 131 -13.77 -8.29 4.81
C HIS A 131 -14.37 -7.08 4.08
N MET A 132 -13.69 -6.61 3.04
CA MET A 132 -14.06 -5.38 2.31
C MET A 132 -15.43 -5.44 1.65
N VAL A 133 -15.86 -6.60 1.16
CA VAL A 133 -17.22 -6.75 0.59
C VAL A 133 -18.30 -6.50 1.65
N SER A 134 -18.10 -6.96 2.90
CA SER A 134 -19.05 -6.66 3.98
C SER A 134 -19.06 -5.18 4.33
N VAL A 135 -17.91 -4.48 4.24
CA VAL A 135 -17.85 -3.02 4.39
C VAL A 135 -18.68 -2.33 3.32
N PHE A 136 -18.57 -2.77 2.06
CA PHE A 136 -19.38 -2.27 0.97
C PHE A 136 -20.88 -2.51 1.22
N MET A 137 -21.27 -3.75 1.52
CA MET A 137 -22.67 -4.12 1.77
C MET A 137 -23.25 -3.29 2.91
N LEU A 138 -22.50 -3.13 4.01
CA LEU A 138 -22.96 -2.32 5.13
C LEU A 138 -23.13 -0.86 4.70
N ILE A 139 -22.18 -0.24 4.01
CA ILE A 139 -22.36 1.15 3.52
C ILE A 139 -23.58 1.28 2.59
N GLN A 140 -23.84 0.28 1.75
CA GLN A 140 -25.01 0.24 0.87
C GLN A 140 -26.32 0.12 1.67
N ASP A 141 -26.38 -0.76 2.67
CA ASP A 141 -27.55 -0.89 3.54
C ASP A 141 -27.78 0.39 4.35
N LEU A 142 -26.70 1.03 4.77
CA LEU A 142 -26.72 2.28 5.52
C LEU A 142 -27.26 3.48 4.71
N LEU A 143 -27.21 3.41 3.38
CA LEU A 143 -27.85 4.37 2.47
C LEU A 143 -29.37 4.20 2.36
N ALA A 144 -29.90 3.02 2.70
CA ALA A 144 -31.30 2.75 2.52
C ALA A 144 -32.17 3.69 3.40
N PRO A 145 -33.32 4.16 2.87
CA PRO A 145 -34.22 5.00 3.64
C PRO A 145 -34.71 4.24 4.87
N SER A 146 -34.71 4.90 6.03
CA SER A 146 -35.27 4.30 7.23
C SER A 146 -36.79 4.51 7.31
N ALA A 147 -37.46 3.72 8.15
CA ALA A 147 -38.87 3.93 8.48
C ALA A 147 -39.11 5.26 9.23
N VAL A 148 -38.05 5.91 9.74
CA VAL A 148 -38.12 7.19 10.45
C VAL A 148 -37.84 8.32 9.47
N LYS A 149 -38.84 9.19 9.28
CA LYS A 149 -38.76 10.31 8.33
C LYS A 149 -37.55 11.21 8.60
N GLY A 150 -36.73 11.42 7.57
CA GLY A 150 -35.55 12.30 7.62
C GLY A 150 -34.36 11.70 8.38
N ARG A 151 -34.34 10.38 8.62
CA ARG A 151 -33.17 9.69 9.16
C ARG A 151 -32.77 8.52 8.26
N THR A 152 -31.46 8.32 8.11
CA THR A 152 -30.90 7.13 7.44
C THR A 152 -30.82 5.97 8.44
N LEU A 153 -30.73 4.73 7.93
CA LEU A 153 -30.47 3.57 8.79
C LEU A 153 -29.17 3.72 9.59
N PHE A 154 -28.17 4.40 9.03
CA PHE A 154 -26.93 4.72 9.73
C PHE A 154 -27.11 5.60 10.96
N GLN A 155 -27.89 6.68 10.84
CA GLN A 155 -28.17 7.55 11.98
C GLN A 155 -28.93 6.82 13.08
N LEU A 156 -29.85 5.92 12.72
CA LEU A 156 -30.55 5.08 13.69
C LEU A 156 -29.60 4.08 14.35
N PHE A 157 -28.80 3.36 13.56
CA PHE A 157 -27.83 2.39 14.07
C PHE A 157 -26.82 3.03 15.03
N LEU A 158 -26.24 4.18 14.65
CA LEU A 158 -25.34 4.89 15.54
C LEU A 158 -26.04 5.41 16.80
N ALA A 159 -27.33 5.80 16.74
CA ALA A 159 -28.06 6.17 17.95
C ALA A 159 -28.21 5.00 18.95
N TYR A 160 -28.15 3.75 18.50
CA TYR A 160 -28.12 2.57 19.38
C TYR A 160 -26.75 2.32 20.03
N LEU A 161 -25.66 2.83 19.46
CA LEU A 161 -24.33 2.69 20.07
C LEU A 161 -24.19 3.60 21.30
N PRO A 162 -23.34 3.22 22.28
CA PRO A 162 -22.97 4.11 23.38
C PRO A 162 -22.39 5.44 22.89
N ASP A 163 -22.59 6.54 23.62
CA ASP A 163 -22.10 7.88 23.23
C ASP A 163 -20.57 7.98 23.15
N GLU A 164 -19.88 7.18 23.97
CA GLU A 164 -18.41 7.10 23.98
C GLU A 164 -17.86 6.16 22.90
N HIS A 165 -18.71 5.52 22.11
CA HIS A 165 -18.27 4.61 21.04
C HIS A 165 -17.58 5.42 19.93
N LYS A 166 -16.28 5.17 19.72
CA LYS A 166 -15.44 5.94 18.78
C LYS A 166 -15.95 5.97 17.33
N THR A 167 -16.73 4.98 16.93
CA THR A 167 -17.48 4.98 15.65
C THR A 167 -18.32 6.26 15.48
N LYS A 168 -18.98 6.76 16.54
CA LYS A 168 -19.71 8.03 16.48
C LYS A 168 -18.78 9.21 16.20
N TRP A 169 -17.57 9.17 16.75
CA TRP A 169 -16.59 10.26 16.60
C TRP A 169 -15.98 10.28 15.21
N PHE A 170 -15.60 9.11 14.67
CA PHE A 170 -15.07 9.00 13.31
C PHE A 170 -16.13 9.33 12.25
N ALA A 171 -17.38 8.95 12.46
CA ALA A 171 -18.48 9.31 11.57
C ALA A 171 -19.04 10.72 11.81
N GLY A 172 -18.55 11.46 12.81
CA GLY A 172 -19.14 12.73 13.26
C GLY A 172 -19.28 13.79 12.16
N ALA A 173 -18.29 13.89 11.26
CA ALA A 173 -18.34 14.82 10.12
C ALA A 173 -19.48 14.47 9.14
N ALA A 174 -19.74 13.18 8.94
CA ALA A 174 -20.83 12.70 8.09
C ALA A 174 -22.20 12.78 8.80
N LEU A 175 -22.24 12.74 10.14
CA LEU A 175 -23.49 12.79 10.91
C LEU A 175 -24.03 14.20 11.14
N ASN A 176 -23.15 15.18 11.25
CA ASN A 176 -23.51 16.56 11.55
C ASN A 176 -23.80 17.39 10.29
N THR A 177 -23.95 16.73 9.12
CA THR A 177 -24.27 17.38 7.85
C THR A 177 -25.71 17.13 7.43
N THR A 178 -26.15 17.82 6.38
CA THR A 178 -27.50 17.63 5.83
C THR A 178 -27.67 16.25 5.22
N GLU A 179 -28.91 15.75 5.10
CA GLU A 179 -29.19 14.46 4.46
C GLU A 179 -28.58 14.38 3.06
N GLN A 180 -28.69 15.45 2.27
CA GLN A 180 -28.10 15.51 0.93
C GLN A 180 -26.56 15.44 0.96
N ALA A 181 -25.90 16.11 1.90
CA ALA A 181 -24.45 16.04 2.04
C ALA A 181 -23.98 14.67 2.55
N MET A 182 -24.74 14.02 3.44
CA MET A 182 -24.47 12.65 3.89
C MET A 182 -24.56 11.66 2.73
N GLN A 183 -25.56 11.80 1.86
CA GLN A 183 -25.70 11.02 0.63
C GLN A 183 -24.51 11.20 -0.31
N SER A 184 -23.99 12.42 -0.44
CA SER A 184 -22.76 12.69 -1.20
C SER A 184 -21.54 11.99 -0.59
N VAL A 185 -21.36 12.06 0.73
CA VAL A 185 -20.24 11.38 1.44
C VAL A 185 -20.30 9.86 1.24
N LEU A 186 -21.48 9.26 1.42
CA LEU A 186 -21.71 7.82 1.23
C LEU A 186 -21.44 7.41 -0.23
N SER A 187 -21.89 8.21 -1.20
CA SER A 187 -21.64 7.98 -2.62
C SER A 187 -20.14 8.07 -2.96
N THR A 188 -19.40 9.00 -2.36
CA THR A 188 -17.94 9.08 -2.51
C THR A 188 -17.26 7.82 -1.99
N ALA A 189 -17.65 7.31 -0.82
CA ALA A 189 -17.09 6.07 -0.27
C ALA A 189 -17.40 4.85 -1.15
N LEU A 190 -18.66 4.67 -1.58
CA LEU A 190 -19.06 3.54 -2.41
C LEU A 190 -18.38 3.53 -3.78
N SER A 191 -18.23 4.70 -4.41
CA SER A 191 -17.56 4.80 -5.71
C SER A 191 -16.14 4.24 -5.67
N ARG A 192 -15.42 4.44 -4.55
CA ARG A 192 -14.08 3.88 -4.33
C ARG A 192 -14.12 2.39 -4.02
N LEU A 193 -15.15 1.92 -3.33
CA LEU A 193 -15.30 0.51 -2.99
C LEU A 193 -15.78 -0.36 -4.15
N ASN A 194 -16.39 0.21 -5.19
CA ASN A 194 -16.82 -0.53 -6.39
C ASN A 194 -15.68 -1.33 -7.04
N ALA A 195 -14.43 -0.86 -6.93
CA ALA A 195 -13.26 -1.57 -7.42
C ALA A 195 -13.04 -2.95 -6.76
N PHE A 196 -13.67 -3.21 -5.61
CA PHE A 196 -13.55 -4.46 -4.88
C PHE A 196 -14.70 -5.45 -5.13
N LEU A 197 -15.71 -5.08 -5.93
CA LEU A 197 -16.90 -5.90 -6.22
C LEU A 197 -16.75 -6.76 -7.47
N ASP A 198 -15.51 -7.07 -7.83
CA ASP A 198 -15.19 -8.02 -8.88
C ASP A 198 -15.15 -9.41 -8.25
N SER A 199 -15.98 -10.34 -8.74
CA SER A 199 -16.08 -11.71 -8.20
C SER A 199 -14.74 -12.46 -8.20
N GLU A 200 -13.81 -12.12 -9.09
CA GLU A 200 -12.45 -12.67 -9.07
C GLU A 200 -11.64 -12.06 -7.91
N LEU A 201 -11.72 -10.74 -7.70
CA LEU A 201 -11.02 -10.08 -6.59
C LEU A 201 -11.53 -10.52 -5.22
N GLU A 202 -12.80 -10.90 -5.10
CA GLU A 202 -13.34 -11.45 -3.84
C GLU A 202 -12.55 -12.68 -3.36
N GLN A 203 -12.03 -13.50 -4.29
CA GLN A 203 -11.19 -14.68 -3.98
C GLN A 203 -9.87 -14.30 -3.29
N ILE A 204 -9.38 -13.09 -3.52
CA ILE A 204 -8.21 -12.56 -2.84
C ILE A 204 -8.62 -11.87 -1.55
N LEU A 205 -9.62 -11.00 -1.60
CA LEU A 205 -9.84 -9.98 -0.57
C LEU A 205 -10.73 -10.44 0.60
N CYS A 206 -11.51 -11.50 0.44
CA CYS A 206 -12.51 -11.91 1.43
C CYS A 206 -12.12 -13.10 2.31
N PHE A 207 -11.06 -13.82 1.93
CA PHE A 207 -10.65 -15.06 2.59
C PHE A 207 -9.41 -14.88 3.48
N ASP A 208 -8.81 -15.98 3.95
CA ASP A 208 -7.63 -15.93 4.81
C ASP A 208 -6.46 -15.17 4.18
N THR A 209 -5.66 -14.52 5.03
CA THR A 209 -4.46 -13.81 4.59
C THR A 209 -3.24 -14.72 4.62
N ALA A 210 -2.60 -14.94 3.48
CA ALA A 210 -1.35 -15.70 3.39
C ALA A 210 -0.11 -14.89 3.78
N ILE A 211 -0.19 -13.56 3.66
CA ILE A 211 0.88 -12.62 4.00
C ILE A 211 0.91 -12.40 5.52
N ASP A 212 1.96 -12.92 6.16
CA ASP A 212 2.22 -12.75 7.60
C ASP A 212 3.57 -12.07 7.77
N ALA A 213 3.59 -10.78 8.13
CA ALA A 213 4.83 -10.01 8.23
C ALA A 213 5.75 -10.52 9.34
N GLU A 214 5.21 -11.01 10.46
CA GLU A 214 6.03 -11.53 11.56
C GLU A 214 6.86 -12.72 11.08
N LYS A 215 6.22 -13.67 10.41
CA LYS A 215 6.92 -14.80 9.80
C LYS A 215 7.80 -14.38 8.62
N PHE A 216 7.41 -13.35 7.87
CA PHE A 216 8.22 -12.81 6.77
C PHE A 216 9.53 -12.18 7.27
N CYS A 217 9.50 -11.56 8.46
CA CYS A 217 10.62 -10.91 9.11
C CYS A 217 11.49 -11.85 9.96
N THR A 218 11.02 -13.07 10.27
CA THR A 218 11.72 -14.04 11.14
C THR A 218 12.16 -15.31 10.42
N ASN A 219 11.53 -15.66 9.29
CA ASN A 219 11.84 -16.87 8.53
C ASN A 219 12.21 -16.54 7.08
N LYS A 220 12.86 -17.49 6.40
CA LYS A 220 13.18 -17.36 4.97
C LYS A 220 11.90 -17.44 4.12
N ARG A 221 11.43 -16.30 3.63
CA ARG A 221 10.17 -16.19 2.87
C ARG A 221 10.27 -15.26 1.67
N ALA A 222 9.46 -15.50 0.65
CA ALA A 222 9.31 -14.61 -0.49
C ALA A 222 7.83 -14.30 -0.74
N ILE A 223 7.54 -13.03 -1.04
CA ILE A 223 6.21 -12.55 -1.40
C ILE A 223 6.30 -11.98 -2.81
N PHE A 224 5.44 -12.45 -3.70
CA PHE A 224 5.32 -11.95 -5.06
C PHE A 224 4.01 -11.19 -5.22
N LEU A 225 4.09 -9.97 -5.73
CA LEU A 225 2.94 -9.14 -6.08
C LEU A 225 2.94 -8.99 -7.60
N MET A 226 1.94 -9.60 -8.26
CA MET A 226 1.82 -9.61 -9.72
C MET A 226 0.64 -8.72 -10.12
N MET A 227 0.94 -7.74 -10.98
CA MET A 227 -0.04 -6.75 -11.44
C MET A 227 -0.58 -7.12 -12.83
N PRO A 228 -1.87 -6.87 -13.13
CA PRO A 228 -2.37 -6.89 -14.50
C PRO A 228 -1.68 -5.82 -15.34
N GLU A 229 -1.60 -5.98 -16.67
CA GLU A 229 -1.05 -4.91 -17.55
C GLU A 229 -2.13 -3.90 -17.96
N GLU A 230 -3.39 -4.33 -18.00
CA GLU A 230 -4.47 -3.61 -18.66
C GLU A 230 -5.50 -3.01 -17.70
N ASP A 231 -5.46 -3.35 -16.40
CA ASP A 231 -6.48 -2.95 -15.42
C ASP A 231 -5.92 -2.05 -14.30
N ASN A 232 -5.84 -0.75 -14.61
CA ASN A 232 -5.41 0.29 -13.68
C ASN A 232 -6.29 0.39 -12.42
N ILE A 233 -7.53 -0.12 -12.46
CA ILE A 233 -8.44 -0.08 -11.30
C ILE A 233 -7.89 -0.98 -10.19
N LYS A 234 -7.13 -2.03 -10.51
CA LYS A 234 -6.59 -2.99 -9.54
C LYS A 234 -5.25 -2.55 -8.93
N TYR A 235 -4.56 -1.57 -9.51
CA TYR A 235 -3.19 -1.24 -9.11
C TYR A 235 -3.09 -0.63 -7.71
N PHE A 236 -4.10 0.08 -7.23
CA PHE A 236 -4.05 0.68 -5.89
C PHE A 236 -4.04 -0.39 -4.79
N ILE A 237 -4.55 -1.60 -5.07
CA ILE A 237 -4.50 -2.74 -4.17
C ILE A 237 -3.03 -3.07 -3.86
N ILE A 238 -2.16 -3.06 -4.88
CA ILE A 238 -0.72 -3.32 -4.70
C ILE A 238 -0.09 -2.28 -3.79
N SER A 239 -0.35 -0.99 -4.05
CA SER A 239 0.17 0.10 -3.22
C SER A 239 -0.31 -0.03 -1.77
N LEU A 240 -1.55 -0.44 -1.56
CA LEU A 240 -2.11 -0.70 -0.23
C LEU A 240 -1.42 -1.90 0.45
N ILE A 241 -1.23 -3.01 -0.25
CA ILE A 241 -0.56 -4.21 0.27
C ILE A 241 0.88 -3.88 0.67
N VAL A 242 1.63 -3.20 -0.20
CA VAL A 242 3.02 -2.80 0.08
C VAL A 242 3.05 -1.87 1.30
N GLN A 243 2.12 -0.91 1.39
CA GLN A 243 2.05 0.00 2.51
C GLN A 243 1.71 -0.71 3.83
N GLN A 244 0.73 -1.61 3.83
CA GLN A 244 0.33 -2.38 5.00
C GLN A 244 1.48 -3.29 5.47
N LEU A 245 2.07 -4.05 4.54
CA LEU A 245 3.19 -4.94 4.81
C LEU A 245 4.39 -4.16 5.38
N TYR A 246 4.76 -3.02 4.77
CA TYR A 246 5.85 -2.19 5.30
C TYR A 246 5.58 -1.73 6.73
N ARG A 247 4.35 -1.28 7.04
CA ARG A 247 4.00 -0.85 8.41
C ARG A 247 4.02 -2.00 9.41
N GLU A 248 3.61 -3.19 9.02
CA GLU A 248 3.75 -4.37 9.86
C GLU A 248 5.24 -4.69 10.11
N ILE A 249 6.07 -4.63 9.08
CA ILE A 249 7.53 -4.80 9.20
C ILE A 249 8.10 -3.81 10.23
N LEU A 250 7.67 -2.53 10.19
CA LEU A 250 8.08 -1.55 11.22
C LEU A 250 7.63 -1.97 12.63
N SER A 251 6.40 -2.44 12.79
CA SER A 251 5.89 -2.91 14.09
C SER A 251 6.68 -4.10 14.62
N VAL A 252 7.02 -5.05 13.74
CA VAL A 252 7.85 -6.21 14.11
C VAL A 252 9.25 -5.74 14.51
N ALA A 253 9.84 -4.78 13.79
CA ALA A 253 11.14 -4.23 14.17
C ALA A 253 11.10 -3.57 15.55
N ASP A 254 10.08 -2.75 15.82
CA ASP A 254 9.93 -2.06 17.10
C ASP A 254 9.74 -3.07 18.26
N GLU A 255 9.03 -4.19 18.04
CA GLU A 255 8.88 -5.29 19.00
C GLU A 255 10.19 -6.06 19.25
N HIS A 256 11.12 -6.04 18.30
CA HIS A 256 12.45 -6.66 18.41
C HIS A 256 13.56 -5.66 18.80
N GLY A 257 13.20 -4.54 19.44
CA GLY A 257 14.17 -3.57 19.94
C GLY A 257 14.66 -2.58 18.89
N GLY A 258 13.91 -2.40 17.80
CA GLY A 258 14.16 -1.42 16.74
C GLY A 258 14.78 -1.98 15.46
N GLU A 259 15.15 -3.27 15.43
CA GLU A 259 15.73 -3.92 14.26
C GLU A 259 15.07 -5.26 13.96
N LEU A 260 14.94 -5.61 12.68
CA LEU A 260 14.38 -6.90 12.29
C LEU A 260 15.34 -8.07 12.56
N PRO A 261 14.84 -9.23 13.02
CA PRO A 261 15.63 -10.44 13.17
C PRO A 261 16.31 -10.86 11.85
N ASN A 262 15.54 -10.92 10.77
CA ASN A 262 16.05 -11.12 9.41
C ASN A 262 15.96 -9.85 8.57
N ARG A 263 16.92 -9.69 7.67
CA ARG A 263 16.91 -8.60 6.69
C ARG A 263 15.77 -8.80 5.69
N VAL A 264 15.09 -7.71 5.35
CA VAL A 264 14.06 -7.68 4.32
C VAL A 264 14.56 -6.86 3.14
N ILE A 265 14.34 -7.37 1.93
CA ILE A 265 14.60 -6.64 0.68
C ILE A 265 13.28 -6.51 -0.08
N MET A 266 12.95 -5.28 -0.48
CA MET A 266 11.76 -4.95 -1.26
C MET A 266 12.19 -4.49 -2.64
N PHE A 267 11.91 -5.28 -3.66
CA PHE A 267 12.04 -4.92 -5.06
C PHE A 267 10.71 -4.33 -5.53
N LEU A 268 10.70 -3.01 -5.69
CA LEU A 268 9.53 -2.26 -6.13
C LEU A 268 9.73 -1.90 -7.60
N ASP A 269 9.37 -2.85 -8.46
CA ASP A 269 9.45 -2.63 -9.90
C ASP A 269 8.36 -1.65 -10.35
N GLU A 270 8.75 -0.77 -11.28
CA GLU A 270 7.91 0.29 -11.83
C GLU A 270 7.21 1.18 -10.79
N ILE A 271 7.88 1.47 -9.66
CA ILE A 271 7.31 2.30 -8.58
C ILE A 271 6.86 3.71 -9.05
N GLY A 272 7.41 4.17 -10.18
CA GLY A 272 7.03 5.44 -10.80
C GLY A 272 5.66 5.43 -11.50
N THR A 273 5.11 4.27 -11.86
CA THR A 273 3.84 4.16 -12.61
C THR A 273 2.72 3.53 -11.79
N ILE A 274 3.03 2.71 -10.78
CA ILE A 274 2.02 2.24 -9.82
C ILE A 274 1.43 3.42 -9.04
N PRO A 275 0.17 3.35 -8.58
CA PRO A 275 -0.42 4.38 -7.75
C PRO A 275 0.46 4.71 -6.55
N LYS A 276 0.55 6.01 -6.22
CA LYS A 276 1.39 6.51 -5.13
C LYS A 276 1.27 5.63 -3.88
N ILE A 277 2.41 5.12 -3.41
CA ILE A 277 2.48 4.47 -2.10
C ILE A 277 2.49 5.59 -1.06
N GLU A 278 1.42 5.70 -0.29
CA GLU A 278 1.26 6.71 0.74
C GLU A 278 2.38 6.61 1.79
N SER A 279 3.10 7.72 2.00
CA SER A 279 4.30 7.80 2.86
C SER A 279 5.53 7.03 2.35
N ALA A 280 5.68 6.83 1.04
CA ALA A 280 6.88 6.24 0.46
C ALA A 280 8.16 7.02 0.86
N GLU A 281 8.10 8.34 0.96
CA GLU A 281 9.22 9.19 1.35
C GLU A 281 9.79 8.77 2.73
N MET A 282 8.88 8.49 3.68
CA MET A 282 9.23 7.95 5.00
C MET A 282 9.71 6.51 4.90
N MET A 283 9.14 5.72 3.98
CA MET A 283 9.58 4.35 3.73
C MET A 283 11.05 4.30 3.32
N PHE A 284 11.47 5.12 2.35
CA PHE A 284 12.88 5.21 1.94
C PHE A 284 13.79 5.75 3.06
N SER A 285 13.32 6.75 3.81
CA SER A 285 14.13 7.39 4.87
C SER A 285 14.34 6.50 6.11
N ALA A 286 13.33 5.73 6.52
CA ALA A 286 13.33 5.02 7.81
C ALA A 286 13.67 3.52 7.72
N SER A 287 13.82 2.97 6.51
CA SER A 287 14.05 1.53 6.28
C SER A 287 15.40 1.03 6.77
N ARG A 288 16.46 1.83 6.59
CA ARG A 288 17.84 1.41 6.85
C ARG A 288 18.06 0.95 8.29
N SER A 289 17.63 1.75 9.26
CA SER A 289 17.83 1.45 10.69
C SER A 289 17.11 0.17 11.12
N ARG A 290 16.08 -0.25 10.37
CA ARG A 290 15.29 -1.44 10.66
C ARG A 290 15.75 -2.67 9.88
N ARG A 291 16.89 -2.61 9.20
CA ARG A 291 17.44 -3.68 8.36
C ARG A 291 16.52 -4.05 7.17
N VAL A 292 15.81 -3.04 6.65
CA VAL A 292 15.04 -3.11 5.40
C VAL A 292 15.84 -2.42 4.29
N SER A 293 15.92 -3.05 3.12
CA SER A 293 16.51 -2.48 1.92
C SER A 293 15.45 -2.38 0.83
N ILE A 294 15.39 -1.24 0.15
CA ILE A 294 14.42 -1.00 -0.92
C ILE A 294 15.21 -0.80 -2.21
N VAL A 295 14.84 -1.56 -3.22
CA VAL A 295 15.31 -1.42 -4.60
C VAL A 295 14.14 -0.89 -5.40
N ALA A 296 14.11 0.44 -5.60
CA ALA A 296 13.17 1.08 -6.51
C ALA A 296 13.67 0.96 -7.94
N ILE A 297 12.82 0.44 -8.83
CA ILE A 297 13.10 0.39 -10.25
C ILE A 297 12.11 1.34 -10.93
N ILE A 298 12.64 2.27 -11.72
CA ILE A 298 11.85 3.27 -12.45
C ILE A 298 12.28 3.28 -13.91
N GLN A 299 11.32 3.53 -14.80
CA GLN A 299 11.61 3.77 -16.22
C GLN A 299 12.00 5.24 -16.48
N SER A 300 11.40 6.18 -15.74
CA SER A 300 11.64 7.61 -15.90
C SER A 300 11.49 8.38 -14.59
N PHE A 301 12.39 9.33 -14.33
CA PHE A 301 12.26 10.28 -13.22
C PHE A 301 11.01 11.17 -13.35
N ALA A 302 10.61 11.49 -14.59
CA ALA A 302 9.42 12.30 -14.82
C ALA A 302 8.12 11.57 -14.37
N GLN A 303 8.07 10.24 -14.51
CA GLN A 303 6.94 9.46 -13.97
C GLN A 303 6.96 9.45 -12.44
N LEU A 304 8.13 9.30 -11.84
CA LEU A 304 8.28 9.38 -10.38
C LEU A 304 7.85 10.75 -9.84
N GLU A 305 8.28 11.85 -10.47
CA GLU A 305 7.87 13.21 -10.11
C GLU A 305 6.38 13.45 -10.33
N LYS A 306 5.80 12.93 -11.42
CA LYS A 306 4.34 13.02 -11.65
C LYS A 306 3.56 12.34 -10.53
N ASN A 307 4.05 11.22 -10.01
CA ASN A 307 3.34 10.41 -9.02
C ASN A 307 3.56 10.89 -7.57
N TYR A 308 4.79 11.24 -7.21
CA TYR A 308 5.16 11.64 -5.84
C TYR A 308 5.28 13.15 -5.64
N GLY A 309 5.16 13.94 -6.72
CA GLY A 309 5.50 15.36 -6.72
C GLY A 309 7.01 15.58 -6.71
N ARG A 310 7.43 16.81 -7.00
CA ARG A 310 8.85 17.19 -7.07
C ARG A 310 9.60 17.00 -5.76
N GLU A 311 8.99 17.39 -4.64
CA GLU A 311 9.59 17.23 -3.32
C GLU A 311 9.69 15.75 -2.93
N GLY A 312 8.62 14.98 -3.13
CA GLY A 312 8.58 13.56 -2.80
C GLY A 312 9.55 12.74 -3.65
N SER A 313 9.64 13.01 -4.96
CA SER A 313 10.59 12.33 -5.85
C SER A 313 12.04 12.63 -5.45
N ALA A 314 12.36 13.89 -5.14
CA ALA A 314 13.70 14.27 -4.66
C ALA A 314 14.07 13.52 -3.38
N ILE A 315 13.17 13.45 -2.39
CA ILE A 315 13.41 12.72 -1.14
C ILE A 315 13.67 11.23 -1.41
N ILE A 316 12.88 10.60 -2.29
CA ILE A 316 13.05 9.19 -2.64
C ILE A 316 14.42 8.96 -3.29
N ILE A 317 14.80 9.79 -4.26
CA ILE A 317 16.08 9.69 -4.98
C ILE A 317 17.26 9.92 -4.03
N ASP A 318 17.21 10.95 -3.19
CA ASP A 318 18.30 11.30 -2.27
C ASP A 318 18.53 10.23 -1.19
N ASN A 319 17.50 9.49 -0.81
CA ASN A 319 17.62 8.37 0.13
C ASN A 319 18.15 7.07 -0.53
N CYS A 320 18.15 6.98 -1.87
CA CYS A 320 18.77 5.88 -2.60
C CYS A 320 20.29 6.07 -2.66
N GLN A 321 21.03 5.24 -1.91
CA GLN A 321 22.50 5.37 -1.83
C GLN A 321 23.21 4.95 -3.11
N ASP A 322 22.68 3.93 -3.78
CA ASP A 322 23.21 3.38 -5.01
C ASP A 322 22.17 3.60 -6.11
N THR A 323 22.60 4.23 -7.21
CA THR A 323 21.76 4.40 -8.40
C THR A 323 22.41 3.68 -9.58
N VAL A 324 21.68 2.74 -10.17
CA VAL A 324 22.12 2.01 -11.37
C VAL A 324 21.32 2.51 -12.56
N PHE A 325 22.02 2.97 -13.59
CA PHE A 325 21.41 3.39 -14.85
C PHE A 325 21.63 2.31 -15.91
N GLY A 326 20.56 1.86 -16.56
CA GLY A 326 20.63 0.87 -17.64
C GLY A 326 20.98 1.50 -18.99
N CYS A 327 19.99 2.10 -19.65
CA CYS A 327 20.14 2.73 -20.96
C CYS A 327 19.52 4.13 -20.97
N PHE A 328 20.03 4.99 -21.85
CA PHE A 328 19.54 6.36 -22.04
C PHE A 328 18.96 6.51 -23.44
N ALA A 329 17.77 7.10 -23.53
CA ALA A 329 17.26 7.60 -24.81
C ALA A 329 18.09 8.81 -25.29
N PRO A 330 18.13 9.11 -26.60
CA PRO A 330 18.71 10.35 -27.12
C PRO A 330 18.10 11.58 -26.43
N ASN A 331 18.92 12.53 -25.97
CA ASN A 331 18.49 13.72 -25.20
C ASN A 331 17.79 13.42 -23.87
N SER A 332 17.99 12.22 -23.29
CA SER A 332 17.40 11.85 -22.01
C SER A 332 17.84 12.79 -20.87
N GLU A 333 16.85 13.32 -20.15
CA GLU A 333 17.08 14.08 -18.90
C GLU A 333 17.82 13.24 -17.86
N SER A 334 17.55 11.93 -17.79
CA SER A 334 18.25 10.98 -16.93
C SER A 334 19.76 10.95 -17.16
N ALA A 335 20.21 11.12 -18.41
CA ALA A 335 21.64 11.18 -18.74
C ALA A 335 22.30 12.45 -18.20
N GLN A 336 21.58 13.59 -18.23
CA GLN A 336 22.05 14.84 -17.65
C GLN A 336 22.12 14.76 -16.13
N ILE A 337 21.12 14.12 -15.50
CA ILE A 337 21.10 13.86 -14.05
C ILE A 337 22.31 13.01 -13.66
N LEU A 338 22.56 11.89 -14.36
CA LEU A 338 23.74 11.05 -14.11
C LEU A 338 25.04 11.84 -14.28
N SER A 339 25.18 12.59 -15.38
CA SER A 339 26.38 13.39 -15.66
C SER A 339 26.66 14.39 -14.53
N LYS A 340 25.63 15.07 -14.02
CA LYS A 340 25.75 15.95 -12.86
C LYS A 340 26.10 15.19 -11.58
N ALA A 341 25.50 14.04 -11.34
CA ALA A 341 25.74 13.22 -10.15
C ALA A 341 27.17 12.64 -10.11
N MET A 342 27.74 12.28 -11.26
CA MET A 342 29.15 11.84 -11.34
C MET A 342 30.15 12.97 -11.12
N GLY A 343 29.72 14.22 -11.28
CA GLY A 343 30.55 15.41 -11.15
C GLY A 343 31.55 15.56 -12.30
N SER A 344 32.45 16.53 -12.14
CA SER A 344 33.51 16.80 -13.10
C SER A 344 34.87 16.39 -12.54
N LYS A 345 35.75 15.95 -13.44
CA LYS A 345 37.16 15.70 -13.12
C LYS A 345 38.01 16.69 -13.90
N THR A 346 38.80 17.50 -13.19
CA THR A 346 39.79 18.37 -13.83
C THR A 346 40.90 17.49 -14.41
N ILE A 347 41.12 17.63 -15.72
CA ILE A 347 42.20 16.93 -16.44
C ILE A 347 43.16 17.97 -17.03
N MET A 348 44.45 17.63 -17.03
CA MET A 348 45.47 18.44 -17.70
C MET A 348 45.47 18.06 -19.19
N SER A 349 45.13 19.00 -20.06
CA SER A 349 45.20 18.80 -21.51
C SER A 349 46.30 19.69 -22.10
N SER A 350 47.23 19.08 -22.83
CA SER A 350 48.16 19.82 -23.69
C SER A 350 47.67 19.75 -25.13
N SER A 351 47.55 20.90 -25.77
CA SER A 351 47.19 21.04 -27.19
C SER A 351 48.46 21.33 -27.98
N VAL A 352 48.82 20.47 -28.93
CA VAL A 352 49.89 20.75 -29.89
C VAL A 352 49.23 21.20 -31.20
N SER A 353 49.47 22.45 -31.58
CA SER A 353 49.05 23.01 -32.87
C SER A 353 50.26 22.98 -33.81
N GLN A 354 50.19 22.20 -34.89
CA GLN A 354 51.21 22.19 -35.94
C GLN A 354 50.76 23.06 -37.11
N GLY A 355 51.53 24.11 -37.40
CA GLY A 355 51.32 24.97 -38.57
C GLY A 355 51.80 24.28 -39.86
N LYS A 356 51.11 24.54 -40.98
CA LYS A 356 51.37 23.90 -42.29
C LYS A 356 52.75 24.19 -42.91
N ASN A 357 53.58 25.03 -42.26
CA ASN A 357 54.87 25.54 -42.74
C ASN A 357 55.99 25.54 -41.68
N ASP A 358 55.84 24.84 -40.54
CA ASP A 358 57.01 24.54 -39.70
C ASP A 358 57.75 23.32 -40.29
N PRO A 359 59.04 23.43 -40.64
CA PRO A 359 59.80 22.39 -41.34
C PRO A 359 60.00 21.09 -40.55
#